data_AF-A0A0F7HL69-F1
#
_entry.id   AF-A0A0F7HL69-F1
#
_cell.length_a   1.000
_cell.length_b   1.000
_cell.length_c   1.000
_cell.angle_alpha   90.00
_cell.angle_beta   90.00
_cell.angle_gamma   90.00
#
_symmetry.space_group_name_H-M   'P 1'
#
loop_
_entity.id
_entity.type
_entity.pdbx_description
1 polymer ?
#
loop_
_entity_poly.entity_id
_entity_poly.type
_entity_poly.pdbx_seq_one_letter_code
_entity_poly.pdbx_strand_id
1 'polypeptide(L)'
;MKKIFPILLIVFFVTGCQAADNEELDELYSAFERNQSEIEADFQNYYEEIESSDNRETQLKIIYEEMIPAIEDFKTTIQNYDVTAEDHKALKEDMLAYISSLHELTGQIGEFNRTFIAGNPFDEGFTEDADKVLEAVRKKEEQVQQAYEKVLDEYENLTAE
;
A
#
# COMPACT_ATOMS: atom_id res chain seq x y z
N MET A 1 25.81 49.68 -44.41
CA MET A 1 25.51 48.25 -44.20
C MET A 1 25.57 47.94 -42.71
N LYS A 2 24.45 47.54 -42.10
CA LYS A 2 24.38 46.41 -41.15
C LYS A 2 22.91 46.10 -40.89
N LYS A 3 22.62 44.81 -40.95
CA LYS A 3 21.29 44.19 -41.12
C LYS A 3 20.49 44.23 -39.82
N ILE A 4 19.17 44.25 -39.97
CA ILE A 4 18.18 43.91 -38.96
C ILE A 4 18.38 42.43 -38.57
N PHE A 5 18.30 42.12 -37.27
CA PHE A 5 17.82 40.81 -36.81
C PHE A 5 16.89 41.03 -35.60
N PRO A 6 15.63 40.55 -35.66
CA PRO A 6 14.69 40.63 -34.55
C PRO A 6 15.06 39.57 -33.51
N ILE A 7 15.11 39.98 -32.23
CA ILE A 7 15.12 39.03 -31.11
C ILE A 7 13.70 38.53 -30.98
N LEU A 8 13.43 37.43 -31.67
CA LEU A 8 12.24 36.60 -31.50
C LEU A 8 12.67 35.37 -30.67
N LEU A 9 11.93 35.17 -29.58
CA LEU A 9 11.41 33.86 -29.17
C LEU A 9 12.39 32.86 -28.53
N ILE A 10 12.49 32.88 -27.19
CA ILE A 10 12.46 31.66 -26.34
C ILE A 10 11.81 32.03 -24.99
N VAL A 11 10.49 31.96 -24.91
CA VAL A 11 9.74 31.80 -23.65
C VAL A 11 8.73 30.71 -23.93
N PHE A 12 9.13 29.43 -23.79
CA PHE A 12 8.23 28.30 -24.02
C PHE A 12 8.70 26.97 -23.37
N PHE A 13 9.21 27.01 -22.12
CA PHE A 13 9.62 25.78 -21.42
C PHE A 13 9.22 25.74 -19.93
N VAL A 14 8.13 26.40 -19.53
CA VAL A 14 7.63 26.26 -18.13
C VAL A 14 6.27 25.58 -18.08
N THR A 15 5.44 25.75 -19.11
CA THR A 15 4.11 25.11 -19.19
C THR A 15 4.17 23.62 -19.54
N GLY A 16 5.32 23.11 -20.02
CA GLY A 16 5.49 21.69 -20.36
C GLY A 16 5.90 20.80 -19.18
N CYS A 17 6.55 21.34 -18.16
CA CYS A 17 6.95 20.57 -16.97
C CYS A 17 5.76 20.31 -16.04
N GLN A 18 4.91 21.31 -15.79
CA GLN A 18 3.74 21.13 -14.91
C GLN A 18 2.72 20.11 -15.45
N ALA A 19 2.50 20.08 -16.76
CA ALA A 19 1.55 19.14 -17.35
C ALA A 19 2.05 17.68 -17.31
N ALA A 20 3.36 17.48 -17.48
CA ALA A 20 3.99 16.15 -17.42
C ALA A 20 4.06 15.63 -15.98
N ASP A 21 4.43 16.47 -15.01
CA ASP A 21 4.49 16.09 -13.59
C ASP A 21 3.10 15.67 -13.05
N ASN A 22 2.03 16.34 -13.48
CA ASN A 22 0.67 15.98 -13.07
C ASN A 22 0.18 14.68 -13.72
N GLU A 23 0.58 14.39 -14.96
CA GLU A 23 0.29 13.12 -15.62
C GLU A 23 0.99 11.95 -14.90
N GLU A 24 2.25 12.12 -14.50
CA GLU A 24 2.99 11.14 -13.70
C GLU A 24 2.33 10.89 -12.33
N LEU A 25 1.82 11.95 -11.67
CA LEU A 25 1.06 11.85 -10.42
C LEU A 25 -0.23 11.04 -10.59
N ASP A 26 -1.03 11.37 -11.60
CA ASP A 26 -2.31 10.70 -11.86
C ASP A 26 -2.11 9.22 -12.25
N GLU A 27 -1.06 8.91 -13.00
CA GLU A 27 -0.71 7.53 -13.34
C GLU A 27 -0.29 6.73 -12.10
N LEU A 28 0.54 7.31 -11.23
CA LEU A 28 0.93 6.71 -9.95
C LEU A 28 -0.30 6.44 -9.08
N TYR A 29 -1.16 7.44 -8.89
CA TYR A 29 -2.35 7.32 -8.04
C TYR A 29 -3.36 6.33 -8.62
N SER A 30 -3.58 6.35 -9.94
CA SER A 30 -4.45 5.38 -10.61
C SER A 30 -3.94 3.94 -10.45
N ALA A 31 -2.63 3.74 -10.49
CA ALA A 31 -2.05 2.44 -10.22
C ALA A 31 -2.22 2.01 -8.76
N PHE A 32 -2.08 2.95 -7.82
CA PHE A 32 -2.35 2.73 -6.41
C PHE A 32 -3.79 2.25 -6.18
N GLU A 33 -4.77 3.02 -6.62
CA GLU A 33 -6.20 2.70 -6.46
C GLU A 33 -6.58 1.37 -7.13
N ARG A 34 -6.05 1.11 -8.33
CA ARG A 34 -6.31 -0.17 -9.01
C ARG A 34 -5.79 -1.37 -8.21
N ASN A 35 -4.53 -1.33 -7.78
CA ASN A 35 -3.95 -2.44 -7.02
C ASN A 35 -4.63 -2.58 -5.66
N GLN A 36 -4.99 -1.46 -5.02
CA GLN A 36 -5.73 -1.48 -3.76
C GLN A 36 -7.08 -2.18 -3.91
N SER A 37 -7.86 -1.80 -4.93
CA SER A 37 -9.15 -2.43 -5.21
C SER A 37 -9.03 -3.90 -5.58
N GLU A 38 -7.97 -4.28 -6.32
CA GLU A 38 -7.69 -5.69 -6.66
C GLU A 38 -7.38 -6.50 -5.40
N ILE A 39 -6.48 -6.00 -4.53
CA ILE A 39 -6.16 -6.65 -3.26
C ILE A 39 -7.37 -6.77 -2.35
N GLU A 40 -8.21 -5.73 -2.24
CA GLU A 40 -9.41 -5.80 -1.41
C GLU A 40 -10.38 -6.88 -1.89
N ALA A 41 -10.58 -6.97 -3.21
CA ALA A 41 -11.45 -8.00 -3.80
C ALA A 41 -10.88 -9.41 -3.59
N ASP A 42 -9.58 -9.61 -3.81
CA ASP A 42 -8.92 -10.89 -3.62
C ASP A 42 -8.92 -11.29 -2.14
N PHE A 43 -8.66 -10.34 -1.24
CA PHE A 43 -8.62 -10.59 0.20
C PHE A 43 -10.00 -10.95 0.74
N GLN A 44 -11.08 -10.35 0.23
CA GLN A 44 -12.44 -10.78 0.58
C GLN A 44 -12.65 -12.27 0.23
N ASN A 45 -12.24 -12.70 -0.96
CA ASN A 45 -12.34 -14.11 -1.35
C ASN A 45 -11.46 -15.02 -0.47
N TYR A 46 -10.24 -14.57 -0.16
CA TYR A 46 -9.32 -15.31 0.71
C TYR A 46 -9.83 -15.42 2.15
N TYR A 47 -10.46 -14.38 2.69
CA TYR A 47 -11.07 -14.44 4.01
C TYR A 47 -12.24 -15.42 4.04
N GLU A 48 -13.10 -15.42 3.01
CA GLU A 48 -14.17 -16.42 2.89
C GLU A 48 -13.61 -17.86 2.82
N GLU A 49 -12.51 -18.07 2.10
CA GLU A 49 -11.84 -19.37 2.03
C GLU A 49 -11.19 -19.78 3.37
N ILE A 50 -10.56 -18.83 4.07
CA ILE A 50 -9.98 -19.05 5.41
C ILE A 50 -11.08 -19.41 6.42
N GLU A 51 -12.19 -18.66 6.45
CA GLU A 51 -13.31 -18.87 7.37
C GLU A 51 -14.03 -20.19 7.10
N SER A 52 -14.16 -20.59 5.83
CA SER A 52 -14.81 -21.85 5.44
C SER A 52 -13.88 -23.07 5.52
N SER A 53 -12.57 -22.86 5.62
CA SER A 53 -11.59 -23.93 5.75
C SER A 53 -11.49 -24.44 7.19
N ASP A 54 -11.81 -25.71 7.39
CA ASP A 54 -11.47 -26.44 8.63
C ASP A 54 -9.98 -26.84 8.69
N ASN A 55 -9.23 -26.63 7.60
CA ASN A 55 -7.82 -26.95 7.50
C ASN A 55 -6.95 -25.72 7.77
N ARG A 56 -6.33 -25.71 8.95
CA ARG A 56 -5.42 -24.66 9.39
C ARG A 56 -4.15 -24.53 8.53
N GLU A 57 -3.66 -25.62 7.91
CA GLU A 57 -2.53 -25.54 6.97
C GLU A 57 -2.93 -24.79 5.70
N THR A 58 -4.15 -25.01 5.20
CA THR A 58 -4.71 -24.25 4.09
C THR A 58 -4.84 -22.76 4.43
N GLN A 59 -5.31 -22.43 5.64
CA GLN A 59 -5.40 -21.03 6.09
C GLN A 59 -4.03 -20.33 6.09
N LEU A 60 -3.00 -20.98 6.64
CA LEU A 60 -1.64 -20.43 6.60
C LEU A 60 -1.10 -20.30 5.19
N LYS A 61 -1.41 -21.28 4.31
CA LYS A 61 -0.99 -21.25 2.92
C LYS A 61 -1.55 -20.03 2.20
N ILE A 62 -2.84 -19.75 2.35
CA ILE A 62 -3.47 -18.56 1.76
C ILE A 62 -2.75 -17.28 2.22
N ILE A 63 -2.46 -17.15 3.51
CA ILE A 63 -1.78 -15.96 4.05
C ILE A 63 -0.36 -15.81 3.48
N TYR A 64 0.45 -16.87 3.51
CA TYR A 64 1.88 -16.79 3.18
C TYR A 64 2.21 -16.97 1.70
N GLU A 65 1.40 -17.71 0.95
CA GLU A 65 1.65 -18.01 -0.46
C GLU A 65 0.79 -17.18 -1.42
N GLU A 66 -0.29 -16.55 -0.95
CA GLU A 66 -1.17 -15.73 -1.80
C GLU A 66 -1.21 -14.27 -1.31
N MET A 67 -1.65 -14.01 -0.08
CA MET A 67 -1.89 -12.64 0.42
C MET A 67 -0.60 -11.81 0.54
N ILE A 68 0.44 -12.34 1.19
CA ILE A 68 1.71 -11.63 1.36
C ILE A 68 2.36 -11.31 -0.01
N PRO A 69 2.51 -12.29 -0.93
CA PRO A 69 3.03 -12.02 -2.26
C PRO A 69 2.25 -10.97 -3.05
N ALA A 70 0.91 -10.95 -2.98
CA ALA A 70 0.10 -9.92 -3.64
C ALA A 70 0.44 -8.50 -3.14
N ILE A 71 0.67 -8.35 -1.83
CA ILE A 71 1.08 -7.06 -1.25
C ILE A 71 2.51 -6.68 -1.67
N GLU A 72 3.42 -7.66 -1.78
CA GLU A 72 4.79 -7.42 -2.28
C GLU A 72 4.80 -6.98 -3.75
N ASP A 73 3.93 -7.56 -4.58
CA ASP A 73 3.74 -7.17 -5.98
C ASP A 73 3.15 -5.74 -6.07
N PHE A 74 2.17 -5.40 -5.23
CA PHE A 74 1.64 -4.04 -5.14
C PHE A 74 2.73 -3.04 -4.77
N LYS A 75 3.53 -3.35 -3.74
CA LYS A 75 4.67 -2.52 -3.34
C LYS A 75 5.62 -2.30 -4.50
N THR A 76 5.96 -3.36 -5.23
CA THR A 76 6.87 -3.30 -6.38
C THR A 76 6.29 -2.43 -7.49
N THR A 77 4.99 -2.57 -7.79
CA THR A 77 4.29 -1.71 -8.75
C THR A 77 4.47 -0.24 -8.40
N ILE A 78 4.17 0.17 -7.17
CA ILE A 78 4.29 1.57 -6.73
C ILE A 78 5.73 2.05 -6.69
N GLN A 79 6.67 1.21 -6.25
CA GLN A 79 8.09 1.55 -6.22
C GLN A 79 8.64 1.92 -7.60
N ASN A 80 8.13 1.30 -8.66
CA ASN A 80 8.63 1.45 -10.03
C ASN A 80 8.21 2.75 -10.73
N TYR A 81 7.25 3.50 -10.18
CA TYR A 81 6.89 4.82 -10.71
C TYR A 81 7.99 5.84 -10.42
N ASP A 82 8.42 6.59 -11.42
CA ASP A 82 9.33 7.72 -11.21
C ASP A 82 8.49 8.99 -11.11
N VAL A 83 8.68 9.76 -10.04
CA VAL A 83 8.00 11.04 -9.82
C VAL A 83 9.03 12.05 -9.35
N THR A 84 9.03 13.23 -9.98
CA THR A 84 10.15 14.17 -9.82
C THR A 84 9.87 15.31 -8.85
N ALA A 85 8.61 15.76 -8.75
CA ALA A 85 8.18 16.77 -7.79
C ALA A 85 8.26 16.25 -6.34
N GLU A 86 8.68 17.12 -5.41
CA GLU A 86 8.89 16.72 -4.01
C GLU A 86 7.60 16.27 -3.33
N ASP A 87 6.47 16.95 -3.60
CA ASP A 87 5.20 16.58 -2.98
C ASP A 87 4.65 15.26 -3.58
N HIS A 88 4.93 14.97 -4.85
CA HIS A 88 4.58 13.67 -5.47
C HIS A 88 5.43 12.54 -4.87
N LYS A 89 6.70 12.79 -4.57
CA LYS A 89 7.54 11.83 -3.84
C LYS A 89 7.02 11.57 -2.44
N ALA A 90 6.58 12.62 -1.73
CA ALA A 90 5.98 12.48 -0.41
C ALA A 90 4.72 11.60 -0.45
N LEU A 91 3.83 11.83 -1.42
CA LEU A 91 2.66 10.96 -1.62
C LEU A 91 3.08 9.51 -1.92
N LYS A 92 4.06 9.30 -2.80
CA LYS A 92 4.59 7.96 -3.09
C LYS A 92 5.15 7.28 -1.83
N GLU A 93 5.87 8.00 -0.98
CA GLU A 93 6.37 7.48 0.29
C GLU A 93 5.23 7.07 1.23
N ASP A 94 4.15 7.86 1.28
CA ASP A 94 2.97 7.55 2.07
C ASP A 94 2.23 6.31 1.55
N MET A 95 2.08 6.17 0.23
CA MET A 95 1.57 4.94 -0.39
C MET A 95 2.40 3.72 0.00
N LEU A 96 3.73 3.82 -0.05
CA LEU A 96 4.63 2.73 0.34
C LEU A 96 4.58 2.41 1.84
N ALA A 97 4.35 3.42 2.68
CA ALA A 97 4.15 3.25 4.12
C ALA A 97 2.83 2.53 4.43
N TYR A 98 1.76 2.87 3.72
CA TYR A 98 0.48 2.16 3.76
C TYR A 98 0.66 0.69 3.37
N ILE A 99 1.24 0.41 2.20
CA ILE A 99 1.45 -0.96 1.68
C ILE A 99 2.32 -1.78 2.64
N SER A 100 3.37 -1.17 3.19
CA SER A 100 4.24 -1.84 4.17
C SER A 100 3.49 -2.14 5.48
N SER A 101 2.59 -1.25 5.91
CA SER A 101 1.73 -1.50 7.08
C SER A 101 0.74 -2.64 6.83
N LEU A 102 0.16 -2.73 5.63
CA LEU A 102 -0.73 -3.82 5.23
C LEU A 102 0.01 -5.17 5.19
N HIS A 103 1.24 -5.18 4.69
CA HIS A 103 2.10 -6.36 4.73
C HIS A 103 2.37 -6.82 6.16
N GLU A 104 2.74 -5.90 7.05
CA GLU A 104 2.97 -6.21 8.46
C GLU A 104 1.72 -6.75 9.16
N LEU A 105 0.54 -6.17 8.90
CA LEU A 105 -0.74 -6.65 9.42
C LEU A 105 -1.00 -8.10 9.01
N THR A 106 -0.88 -8.37 7.71
CA THR A 106 -1.10 -9.70 7.14
C THR A 106 -0.13 -10.73 7.73
N GLY A 107 1.13 -10.34 7.92
CA GLY A 107 2.13 -11.15 8.61
C GLY A 107 1.76 -11.48 10.07
N GLN A 108 1.24 -10.51 10.81
CA GLN A 108 0.77 -10.70 12.19
C GLN A 108 -0.46 -11.60 12.28
N ILE A 109 -1.40 -11.50 11.33
CA ILE A 109 -2.54 -12.42 11.21
C ILE A 109 -2.06 -13.86 10.97
N GLY A 110 -1.06 -14.05 10.10
CA GLY A 110 -0.43 -15.35 9.89
C GLY A 110 0.28 -15.87 11.14
N GLU A 111 0.98 -15.00 11.88
CA GLU A 111 1.62 -15.36 13.15
C GLU A 111 0.59 -15.77 14.20
N PHE A 112 -0.51 -15.03 14.33
CA PHE A 112 -1.64 -15.39 15.20
C PHE A 112 -2.14 -16.80 14.90
N ASN A 113 -2.43 -17.09 13.63
CA ASN A 113 -2.87 -18.42 13.20
C ASN A 113 -1.84 -19.51 13.55
N ARG A 114 -0.54 -19.25 13.33
CA ARG A 114 0.54 -20.19 13.71
C ARG A 114 0.60 -20.43 15.21
N THR A 115 0.48 -19.40 16.03
CA THR A 115 0.47 -19.51 17.49
C THR A 115 -0.66 -20.43 17.94
N PHE A 116 -1.86 -20.29 17.36
CA PHE A 116 -3.00 -21.17 17.64
C PHE A 116 -2.82 -22.61 17.13
N ILE A 117 -2.04 -22.83 16.07
CA ILE A 117 -1.74 -24.16 15.53
C ILE A 117 -0.71 -24.89 16.40
N ALA A 118 0.36 -24.20 16.78
CA ALA A 118 1.48 -24.78 17.51
C ALA A 118 1.27 -24.82 19.03
N GLY A 119 0.41 -23.94 19.55
CA GLY A 119 0.19 -23.76 20.97
C GLY A 119 -0.72 -24.81 21.60
N ASN A 120 -0.46 -25.13 22.86
CA ASN A 120 -1.37 -25.91 23.69
C ASN A 120 -2.33 -24.96 24.40
N PRO A 121 -3.65 -24.99 24.12
CA PRO A 121 -4.62 -24.08 24.74
C PRO A 121 -4.78 -24.28 26.24
N PHE A 122 -4.21 -25.35 26.81
CA PHE A 122 -4.21 -25.62 28.25
C PHE A 122 -2.93 -25.14 28.95
N ASP A 123 -1.98 -24.54 28.23
CA ASP A 123 -0.78 -23.94 28.80
C ASP A 123 -1.08 -22.51 29.28
N GLU A 124 -0.59 -22.14 30.48
CA GLU A 124 -0.83 -20.81 31.07
C GLU A 124 -0.20 -19.69 30.21
N GLY A 125 0.93 -19.97 29.54
CA GLY A 125 1.60 -19.02 28.64
C GLY A 125 0.89 -18.80 27.30
N PHE A 126 0.06 -19.74 26.85
CA PHE A 126 -0.60 -19.66 25.55
C PHE A 126 -1.57 -18.49 25.45
N THR A 127 -2.36 -18.27 26.50
CA THR A 127 -3.37 -17.18 26.51
C THR A 127 -2.68 -15.82 26.49
N GLU A 128 -1.57 -15.67 27.23
CA GLU A 128 -0.80 -14.42 27.26
C GLU A 128 -0.18 -14.10 25.89
N ASP A 129 0.37 -15.11 25.20
CA ASP A 129 0.96 -14.92 23.88
C ASP A 129 -0.10 -14.64 22.81
N ALA A 130 -1.24 -15.33 22.86
CA ALA A 130 -2.37 -15.07 21.97
C ALA A 130 -2.92 -13.63 22.13
N ASP A 131 -3.07 -13.17 23.37
CA ASP A 131 -3.58 -11.82 23.67
C ASP A 131 -2.62 -10.72 23.18
N LYS A 132 -1.30 -10.92 23.35
CA LYS A 132 -0.27 -9.98 22.83
C LYS A 132 -0.35 -9.85 21.31
N VAL A 133 -0.50 -10.96 20.60
CA VAL A 133 -0.60 -10.94 19.13
C VAL A 133 -1.91 -10.27 18.70
N LEU A 134 -3.04 -10.54 19.37
CA LEU A 134 -4.32 -9.87 19.10
C LEU A 134 -4.26 -8.36 19.32
N GLU A 135 -3.61 -7.91 20.39
CA GLU A 135 -3.42 -6.48 20.65
C GLU A 135 -2.55 -5.83 19.56
N ALA A 136 -1.49 -6.53 19.12
CA ALA A 136 -0.65 -6.08 18.02
C ALA A 136 -1.43 -5.95 16.70
N VAL A 137 -2.25 -6.95 16.37
CA VAL A 137 -3.12 -6.94 15.17
C VAL A 137 -4.08 -5.74 15.22
N ARG A 138 -4.84 -5.56 16.30
CA ARG A 138 -5.80 -4.45 16.45
C ARG A 138 -5.14 -3.08 16.29
N LYS A 139 -4.00 -2.89 16.95
CA LYS A 139 -3.23 -1.65 16.82
C LYS A 139 -2.77 -1.44 15.38
N LYS A 140 -2.37 -2.50 14.69
CA LYS A 140 -1.89 -2.41 13.32
C LYS A 140 -3.03 -2.15 12.33
N GLU A 141 -4.22 -2.70 12.54
CA GLU A 141 -5.43 -2.37 11.76
C GLU A 141 -5.71 -0.85 11.78
N GLU A 142 -5.66 -0.23 12.95
CA GLU A 142 -5.82 1.23 13.09
C GLU A 142 -4.73 1.99 12.34
N GLN A 143 -3.48 1.52 12.38
CA GLN A 143 -2.37 2.15 11.66
C GLN A 143 -2.52 2.04 10.14
N VAL A 144 -2.99 0.90 9.63
CA VAL A 144 -3.24 0.70 8.20
C VAL A 144 -4.34 1.65 7.72
N GLN A 145 -5.43 1.76 8.48
CA GLN A 145 -6.52 2.69 8.16
C GLN A 145 -6.04 4.14 8.12
N GLN A 146 -5.30 4.58 9.15
CA GLN A 146 -4.74 5.94 9.20
C GLN A 146 -3.77 6.21 8.05
N ALA A 147 -2.95 5.24 7.67
CA ALA A 147 -2.02 5.37 6.55
C ALA A 147 -2.77 5.49 5.21
N TYR A 148 -3.87 4.75 5.03
CA TYR A 148 -4.70 4.86 3.84
C TYR A 148 -5.40 6.23 3.75
N GLU A 149 -6.03 6.67 4.82
CA GLU A 149 -6.68 8.00 4.90
C GLU A 149 -5.68 9.12 4.59
N LYS A 150 -4.44 9.01 5.09
CA LYS A 150 -3.39 9.97 4.78
C LYS A 150 -3.08 10.05 3.28
N VAL A 151 -3.03 8.91 2.58
CA VAL A 151 -2.79 8.88 1.12
C VAL A 151 -3.93 9.58 0.37
N LEU A 152 -5.17 9.35 0.77
CA LEU A 152 -6.34 10.00 0.17
C LEU A 152 -6.31 11.51 0.38
N ASP A 153 -6.11 11.96 1.62
CA ASP A 153 -6.05 13.37 1.98
C ASP A 153 -4.93 14.09 1.21
N GLU A 154 -3.75 13.48 1.10
CA GLU A 154 -2.61 14.06 0.41
C GLU A 154 -2.84 14.17 -1.10
N TYR A 155 -3.43 13.15 -1.73
CA TYR A 155 -3.79 13.22 -3.15
C TYR A 155 -4.87 14.27 -3.43
N GLU A 156 -5.90 14.36 -2.58
CA GLU A 156 -6.93 15.39 -2.70
C GLU A 156 -6.33 16.81 -2.60
N ASN A 157 -5.39 17.02 -1.66
CA ASN A 157 -4.70 18.31 -1.52
C ASN A 157 -3.89 18.67 -2.77
N LEU A 158 -3.19 17.69 -3.37
CA LEU A 158 -2.37 17.92 -4.56
C LEU A 158 -3.18 18.20 -5.83
N THR A 159 -4.41 17.70 -5.90
CA THR A 159 -5.27 17.84 -7.09
C THR A 159 -6.31 18.98 -6.97
N ALA A 160 -6.44 19.58 -5.79
CA ALA A 160 -7.34 20.71 -5.54
C ALA A 160 -6.78 22.08 -5.97
N GLU A 161 -5.48 22.17 -6.30
CA GLU A 161 -4.80 23.40 -6.76
C GLU A 161 -4.95 23.68 -8.28
#